data_AF-A0A972V5E7-F1
#
_entry.id   AF-A0A972V5E7-F1
#
_cell.length_a   1.000
_cell.length_b   1.000
_cell.length_c   1.000
_cell.angle_alpha   90.00
_cell.angle_beta   90.00
_cell.angle_gamma   90.00
#
_symmetry.space_group_name_H-M   'P 1'
#
loop_
_entity.id
_entity.type
_entity.pdbx_description
1 polymer ?
#
loop_
_entity_poly.entity_id
_entity_poly.type
_entity_poly.pdbx_seq_one_letter_code
_entity_poly.pdbx_strand_id
1 'polypeptide(L)'
;MARVSSLPFEDVPEDLQKIMREYDKELGGSEFVQVFAHAPDTFRSFIDFYFPLVSETRGTVDMKLTELARLRVAQRNDCNL
;
A
#
# COMPACT_ATOMS: atom_id res chain seq x y z
N MET A 1 -0.08 18.30 -3.72
CA MET A 1 1.27 17.78 -4.08
C MET A 1 1.85 17.07 -2.88
N ALA A 2 2.52 15.93 -3.09
CA ALA A 2 3.26 15.24 -2.04
C ALA A 2 4.33 16.16 -1.44
N ARG A 3 4.54 16.09 -0.12
CA ARG A 3 5.58 16.88 0.59
C ARG A 3 6.93 16.17 0.66
N VAL A 4 6.97 14.91 0.24
CA VAL A 4 8.15 14.05 0.21
C VAL A 4 8.35 13.59 -1.23
N SER A 5 9.59 13.62 -1.71
CA SER A 5 9.95 13.15 -3.05
C SER A 5 10.00 11.63 -3.10
N SER A 6 9.65 11.04 -4.24
CA SER A 6 9.89 9.63 -4.52
C SER A 6 11.39 9.35 -4.68
N LEU A 7 11.86 8.22 -4.16
CA LEU A 7 13.17 7.69 -4.53
C LEU A 7 13.13 7.12 -5.95
N PRO A 8 14.21 7.23 -6.75
CA PRO A 8 14.38 6.44 -7.97
C PRO A 8 14.24 4.94 -7.67
N PHE A 9 13.73 4.16 -8.62
CA PHE A 9 13.51 2.72 -8.42
C PHE A 9 14.80 1.98 -8.04
N GLU A 10 15.92 2.35 -8.67
CA GLU A 10 17.25 1.80 -8.37
C GLU A 10 17.71 2.04 -6.92
N ASP A 11 17.22 3.09 -6.27
CA ASP A 11 17.58 3.45 -4.88
C ASP A 11 16.64 2.82 -3.84
N VAL A 12 15.56 2.17 -4.28
CA VAL A 12 14.64 1.43 -3.40
C VAL A 12 15.28 0.10 -3.01
N PRO A 13 15.20 -0.34 -1.73
CA PRO A 13 15.69 -1.66 -1.32
C PRO A 13 15.13 -2.82 -2.16
N GLU A 14 15.98 -3.82 -2.47
CA GLU A 14 15.63 -4.91 -3.41
C GLU A 14 14.37 -5.70 -3.02
N ASP A 15 14.12 -5.87 -1.72
CA ASP A 15 12.92 -6.53 -1.23
C ASP A 15 11.66 -5.71 -1.55
N LEU A 16 11.73 -4.38 -1.37
CA LEU A 16 10.63 -3.49 -1.71
C LEU A 16 10.44 -3.35 -3.22
N GLN A 17 11.51 -3.42 -4.01
CA GLN A 17 11.41 -3.49 -5.48
C GLN A 17 10.61 -4.71 -5.95
N LYS A 18 10.74 -5.86 -5.27
CA LYS A 18 9.93 -7.05 -5.58
C LYS A 18 8.46 -6.81 -5.29
N ILE A 19 8.16 -6.21 -4.14
CA ILE A 19 6.78 -5.83 -3.77
C ILE A 19 6.18 -4.86 -4.78
N MET A 20 6.96 -3.87 -5.24
CA MET A 20 6.52 -2.94 -6.30
C MET A 20 6.09 -3.66 -7.56
N ARG A 21 6.88 -4.64 -8.04
CA ARG A 21 6.54 -5.42 -9.23
C ARG A 21 5.28 -6.27 -9.03
N GLU A 22 5.07 -6.79 -7.83
CA GLU A 22 3.84 -7.51 -7.48
C GLU A 22 2.63 -6.57 -7.52
N TYR A 23 2.75 -5.37 -6.95
CA TYR A 23 1.71 -4.35 -7.01
C TYR A 23 1.43 -3.85 -8.42
N ASP A 24 2.45 -3.60 -9.24
CA ASP A 24 2.24 -3.18 -10.63
C ASP A 24 1.46 -4.24 -11.42
N LYS A 25 1.75 -5.53 -11.16
CA LYS A 25 1.07 -6.64 -11.82
C LYS A 25 -0.38 -6.81 -11.36
N GLU A 26 -0.63 -6.74 -10.06
CA GLU A 26 -1.94 -7.08 -9.47
C GLU A 26 -2.87 -5.87 -9.36
N LEU A 27 -2.32 -4.66 -9.16
CA LEU A 27 -3.06 -3.44 -8.83
C LEU A 27 -2.82 -2.29 -9.82
N GLY A 28 -1.85 -2.40 -10.73
CA GLY A 28 -1.60 -1.40 -11.78
C GLY A 28 -0.87 -0.13 -11.32
N GLY A 29 -0.22 -0.15 -10.15
CA GLY A 29 0.62 0.96 -9.67
C GLY A 29 1.26 0.68 -8.31
N SER A 30 2.50 1.16 -8.13
CA SER A 30 3.34 0.93 -6.94
C SER A 30 4.16 2.15 -6.52
N GLU A 31 3.92 3.32 -7.13
CA GLU A 31 4.74 4.52 -7.00
C GLU A 31 4.81 5.04 -5.55
N PHE A 32 3.78 4.76 -4.73
CA PHE A 32 3.79 5.12 -3.31
C PHE A 32 4.91 4.41 -2.53
N VAL A 33 5.33 3.21 -2.95
CA VAL A 33 6.44 2.47 -2.31
C VAL A 33 7.75 3.27 -2.39
N GLN A 34 7.97 4.02 -3.47
CA GLN A 34 9.16 4.88 -3.61
C GLN A 34 9.23 6.00 -2.58
N VAL A 35 8.08 6.45 -2.07
CA VAL A 35 8.00 7.44 -0.99
C VAL A 35 8.19 6.76 0.36
N PHE A 36 7.62 5.57 0.56
CA PHE A 36 7.81 4.82 1.80
C PHE A 36 9.22 4.24 1.96
N ALA A 37 9.97 4.08 0.86
CA ALA A 37 11.35 3.60 0.86
C ALA A 37 12.33 4.54 1.59
N HIS A 38 11.94 5.78 1.91
CA HIS A 38 12.68 6.64 2.86
C HIS A 38 12.69 6.09 4.30
N ALA A 39 11.76 5.20 4.65
CA ALA A 39 11.65 4.56 5.96
C ALA A 39 11.31 3.06 5.80
N PRO A 40 12.24 2.26 5.25
CA PRO A 40 11.93 0.91 4.77
C PRO A 40 11.49 -0.05 5.89
N ASP A 41 12.08 0.04 7.09
CA ASP A 41 11.68 -0.81 8.22
C ASP A 41 10.27 -0.51 8.74
N THR A 42 9.86 0.76 8.67
CA THR A 42 8.49 1.16 9.00
C THR A 42 7.53 0.64 7.95
N PHE A 43 7.90 0.72 6.67
CA PHE A 43 7.07 0.21 5.58
C PHE A 43 6.90 -1.31 5.62
N ARG A 44 7.97 -2.06 5.94
CA ARG A 44 7.90 -3.52 6.18
C ARG A 44 6.91 -3.84 7.31
N SER A 45 7.04 -3.16 8.44
CA SER A 45 6.15 -3.34 9.59
C SER A 45 4.69 -3.00 9.24
N PHE A 46 4.46 -1.97 8.42
CA PHE A 46 3.13 -1.62 7.92
C PHE A 46 2.56 -2.72 7.03
N ILE A 47 3.35 -3.23 6.08
CA ILE A 47 2.95 -4.30 5.15
C ILE A 47 2.57 -5.58 5.89
N ASP A 48 3.38 -5.99 6.87
CA ASP A 48 3.13 -7.18 7.70
C ASP A 48 1.81 -7.08 8.46
N PHE A 49 1.46 -5.88 8.92
CA PHE A 49 0.18 -5.61 9.55
C PHE A 49 -0.98 -5.54 8.53
N TYR A 50 -0.76 -4.85 7.42
CA TYR A 50 -1.80 -4.38 6.53
C TYR A 50 -2.32 -5.47 5.60
N PHE A 51 -1.46 -6.32 5.04
CA PHE A 51 -1.90 -7.32 4.09
C PHE A 51 -2.87 -8.33 4.69
N PRO A 52 -2.59 -8.97 5.85
CA PRO A 52 -3.55 -9.86 6.48
C PRO A 52 -4.88 -9.14 6.79
N LEU A 53 -4.80 -7.86 7.18
CA LEU A 53 -5.98 -7.04 7.47
C LEU A 53 -6.92 -6.91 6.26
N VAL A 54 -6.38 -6.75 5.05
CA VAL A 54 -7.17 -6.48 3.85
C VAL A 54 -7.51 -7.71 3.03
N SER A 55 -6.74 -8.80 3.16
CA SER A 55 -6.92 -10.02 2.37
C SER A 55 -7.67 -11.13 3.11
N GLU A 56 -7.60 -11.18 4.44
CA GLU A 56 -8.21 -12.26 5.23
C GLU A 56 -9.64 -11.93 5.67
N THR A 57 -10.54 -12.90 5.54
CA THR A 57 -11.89 -12.82 6.10
C THR A 57 -11.84 -12.95 7.62
N ARG A 58 -12.39 -11.96 8.33
CA ARG A 58 -12.42 -11.90 9.78
C ARG A 58 -13.85 -11.88 10.29
N GLY A 59 -14.33 -13.04 10.71
CA GLY A 59 -15.75 -13.23 11.05
C GLY A 59 -16.63 -12.98 9.83
N THR A 60 -17.52 -12.00 9.92
CA THR A 60 -18.43 -11.61 8.83
C THR A 60 -17.85 -10.52 7.92
N VAL A 61 -16.61 -10.08 8.17
CA VAL A 61 -15.93 -9.05 7.37
C VAL A 61 -15.03 -9.72 6.35
N ASP A 62 -15.52 -9.84 5.12
CA ASP A 62 -14.76 -10.36 3.98
C ASP A 62 -14.00 -9.24 3.24
N MET A 63 -13.26 -9.63 2.19
CA MET A 63 -12.50 -8.69 1.36
C MET A 63 -13.39 -7.62 0.71
N LYS A 64 -14.61 -7.97 0.28
CA LYS A 64 -15.53 -7.01 -0.35
C LYS A 64 -16.02 -5.96 0.63
N LEU A 65 -16.38 -6.38 1.85
CA LEU A 65 -16.80 -5.45 2.90
C LEU A 65 -15.64 -4.57 3.37
N THR A 66 -14.43 -5.13 3.45
CA THR A 66 -13.22 -4.39 3.79
C THR A 66 -12.93 -3.30 2.75
N GLU A 67 -13.01 -3.65 1.46
CA GLU A 67 -12.76 -2.67 0.38
C GLU A 67 -13.85 -1.61 0.32
N LEU A 68 -15.13 -1.97 0.51
CA LEU A 68 -16.21 -1.00 0.63
C LEU A 68 -15.96 0.01 1.76
N ALA A 69 -15.52 -0.47 2.93
CA ALA A 69 -15.20 0.39 4.06
C ALA A 69 -14.01 1.32 3.73
N ARG A 70 -12.94 0.81 3.11
CA ARG A 70 -11.79 1.60 2.67
C ARG A 70 -12.19 2.71 1.71
N LEU A 71 -12.98 2.40 0.68
CA LEU A 71 -13.47 3.39 -0.29
C LEU A 71 -14.33 4.47 0.37
N ARG A 72 -15.22 4.09 1.30
CA ARG A 72 -16.06 5.06 2.03
C ARG A 72 -15.25 5.96 2.95
N VAL A 73 -14.23 5.43 3.62
CA VAL A 73 -13.32 6.22 4.44
C VAL A 73 -12.48 7.16 3.57
N ALA A 74 -11.96 6.69 2.44
CA ALA A 74 -11.22 7.52 1.49
C ALA A 74 -12.08 8.67 0.96
N GLN A 75 -13.31 8.37 0.51
CA GLN A 75 -14.29 9.36 0.07
C GLN A 75 -14.58 10.41 1.15
N ARG A 76 -14.78 9.99 2.41
CA ARG A 76 -15.08 10.91 3.52
C ARG A 76 -13.92 11.84 3.86
N ASN A 77 -12.69 11.44 3.55
CA ASN A 77 -11.47 12.21 3.80
C ASN A 77 -10.93 12.91 2.55
N ASP A 78 -11.72 12.97 1.46
CA ASP A 78 -11.30 13.53 0.17
C ASP A 78 -9.95 12.97 -0.33
N CYS A 79 -9.71 11.68 -0.02
CA CYS A 79 -8.53 10.96 -0.46
C CYS A 79 -8.83 10.33 -1.82
N ASN A 80 -8.28 10.93 -2.87
CA ASN A 80 -8.37 10.41 -4.23
C ASN A 80 -7.42 9.21 -4.36
N LEU A 81 -8.00 8.04 -4.63
CA LEU A 81 -7.29 6.79 -4.93
C LEU A 81 -6.89 6.73 -6.41
#